data_AF-A0A172U1S8-F1
#
_entry.id   AF-A0A172U1S8-F1
#
_cell.length_a   1.000
_cell.length_b   1.000
_cell.length_c   1.000
_cell.angle_alpha   90.00
_cell.angle_beta   90.00
_cell.angle_gamma   90.00
#
_symmetry.space_group_name_H-M   'P 1'
#
loop_
_entity.id
_entity.type
_entity.pdbx_description
1 polymer ?
#
loop_
_entity_poly.entity_id
_entity_poly.type
_entity_poly.pdbx_seq_one_letter_code
_entity_poly.pdbx_strand_id
1 'polypeptide(L)'
;MDLKSKIYSLNPVIILGAIAYFFFSSCNGLASNNADYAPSYSTKHLSKKILFFGVVNPAYYEKLDPLIKYLNKHLTDVQVQTVAGSNFDAYLEKLDKRYYDFTLINGMKALECEKNGYAIVGKEDNDENYRGVILVNRDSMVNHFADLKGKTIASPGKQALAGSMMPLYFLHTNGINVNKDIRISYHSSFESAILSVYLGKSTAAMSWLANWKEFVSKRPEIESKVVIKWQTFPLMNVALLFRNDMDAKIAAEIKKLIFNLQNSKEGMEVLKEINATKFVPANTRNYQTLNEFVKKYHAAIHLD
;
A
#
# COMPACT_ATOMS: atom_id res chain seq x y z
N MET A 1 -9.47 -64.78 -22.42
CA MET A 1 -10.44 -64.40 -23.46
C MET A 1 -10.02 -63.00 -23.92
N ASP A 2 -9.16 -62.76 -24.91
CA ASP A 2 -9.01 -63.32 -26.28
C ASP A 2 -10.31 -63.10 -27.09
N LEU A 3 -10.41 -62.41 -28.24
CA LEU A 3 -9.56 -62.13 -29.43
C LEU A 3 -9.80 -60.68 -29.96
N LYS A 4 -8.84 -59.90 -30.50
CA LYS A 4 -8.35 -59.82 -31.93
C LYS A 4 -9.47 -59.72 -33.00
N SER A 5 -9.47 -58.91 -34.08
CA SER A 5 -8.46 -58.13 -34.83
C SER A 5 -9.12 -57.49 -36.08
N LYS A 6 -8.62 -56.35 -36.60
CA LYS A 6 -8.20 -56.07 -38.00
C LYS A 6 -8.04 -54.53 -38.20
N ILE A 7 -6.92 -53.88 -38.59
CA ILE A 7 -5.81 -54.06 -39.56
C ILE A 7 -5.98 -53.22 -40.85
N TYR A 8 -5.17 -52.13 -40.94
CA TYR A 8 -4.48 -51.49 -42.11
C TYR A 8 -5.34 -50.84 -43.25
N SER A 9 -4.97 -49.80 -44.02
CA SER A 9 -3.78 -48.92 -44.18
C SER A 9 -4.07 -47.84 -45.27
N LEU A 10 -3.30 -46.72 -45.24
CA LEU A 10 -2.77 -45.79 -46.29
C LEU A 10 -3.20 -45.99 -47.78
N ASN A 11 -3.27 -45.01 -48.71
CA ASN A 11 -2.73 -43.65 -48.90
C ASN A 11 -3.46 -42.98 -50.12
N PRO A 12 -3.33 -41.66 -50.39
CA PRO A 12 -4.06 -40.94 -51.44
C PRO A 12 -3.27 -40.76 -52.74
N VAL A 13 -3.91 -40.93 -53.91
CA VAL A 13 -3.33 -40.65 -55.24
C VAL A 13 -4.41 -40.18 -56.23
N ILE A 14 -4.24 -38.92 -56.68
CA ILE A 14 -4.49 -38.36 -58.04
C ILE A 14 -5.90 -38.37 -58.63
N ILE A 15 -6.45 -37.17 -58.88
CA ILE A 15 -7.07 -36.85 -60.18
C ILE A 15 -6.52 -35.49 -60.68
N LEU A 16 -6.11 -35.53 -61.94
CA LEU A 16 -5.41 -34.54 -62.77
C LEU A 16 -6.40 -33.72 -63.62
N GLY A 17 -5.98 -32.53 -64.05
CA GLY A 17 -6.50 -31.80 -65.22
C GLY A 17 -7.26 -30.52 -64.86
N ALA A 18 -7.11 -29.37 -65.53
CA ALA A 18 -6.33 -28.91 -66.67
C ALA A 18 -6.45 -27.35 -66.58
N ILE A 19 -5.47 -26.50 -66.90
CA ILE A 19 -5.05 -26.04 -68.23
C ILE A 19 -3.92 -25.04 -67.97
N ALA A 20 -2.81 -25.22 -68.69
CA ALA A 20 -1.70 -24.28 -68.79
C ALA A 20 -1.93 -23.27 -69.92
N TYR A 21 -1.03 -22.27 -69.98
CA TYR A 21 -0.78 -21.29 -71.05
C TYR A 21 -1.54 -19.95 -70.92
N PHE A 22 -0.94 -18.76 -71.11
CA PHE A 22 0.25 -18.38 -71.89
C PHE A 22 0.98 -17.17 -71.27
N PHE A 23 2.29 -17.14 -71.52
CA PHE A 23 3.26 -16.07 -71.22
C PHE A 23 3.06 -14.79 -72.08
N PHE A 24 3.42 -13.66 -71.47
CA PHE A 24 4.03 -12.43 -72.02
C PHE A 24 3.71 -11.94 -73.45
N SER A 25 3.28 -10.67 -73.52
CA SER A 25 3.57 -9.75 -74.63
C SER A 25 3.74 -8.32 -74.12
N SER A 26 4.49 -7.54 -74.88
CA SER A 26 5.37 -6.43 -74.47
C SER A 26 4.74 -5.03 -74.54
N CYS A 27 5.36 -4.11 -73.80
CA CYS A 27 5.48 -2.63 -73.92
C CYS A 27 4.42 -1.81 -74.67
N ASN A 28 3.85 -0.78 -74.01
CA ASN A 28 4.22 0.64 -74.23
C ASN A 28 3.36 1.63 -73.43
N GLY A 29 4.03 2.65 -72.86
CA GLY A 29 3.50 4.02 -72.75
C GLY A 29 2.74 4.41 -71.48
N LEU A 30 3.39 5.17 -70.60
CA LEU A 30 3.12 6.61 -70.36
C LEU A 30 3.65 7.05 -68.99
N ALA A 31 4.34 8.19 -69.01
CA ALA A 31 4.98 8.85 -67.89
C ALA A 31 3.99 9.32 -66.82
N SER A 32 4.42 9.34 -65.55
CA SER A 32 4.45 10.57 -64.72
C SER A 32 4.84 10.28 -63.26
N ASN A 33 5.60 11.23 -62.71
CA ASN A 33 5.83 11.51 -61.30
C ASN A 33 6.85 10.67 -60.54
N ASN A 34 8.13 11.02 -60.75
CA ASN A 34 9.12 11.02 -59.67
C ASN A 34 8.67 12.04 -58.61
N ALA A 35 7.82 11.60 -57.68
CA ALA A 35 7.72 12.24 -56.38
C ALA A 35 8.92 11.78 -55.56
N ASP A 36 9.69 12.75 -55.06
CA ASP A 36 10.82 12.54 -54.15
C ASP A 36 10.46 11.57 -53.03
N TYR A 37 10.96 10.34 -53.11
CA TYR A 37 10.95 9.42 -51.99
C TYR A 37 12.03 9.88 -51.00
N ALA A 38 11.69 10.85 -50.17
CA ALA A 38 12.43 11.13 -48.96
C ALA A 38 11.90 10.20 -47.86
N PRO A 39 12.73 9.34 -47.23
CA PRO A 39 12.28 8.60 -46.07
C PRO A 39 11.90 9.60 -44.97
N SER A 40 10.63 9.62 -44.57
CA SER A 40 10.25 10.35 -43.36
C SER A 40 10.83 9.59 -42.18
N TYR A 41 11.72 10.24 -41.44
CA TYR A 41 12.12 9.74 -40.13
C TYR A 41 10.86 9.72 -39.27
N SER A 42 10.34 8.53 -39.00
CA SER A 42 9.46 8.33 -37.86
C SER A 42 10.18 8.92 -36.66
N THR A 43 9.58 9.94 -36.03
CA THR A 43 9.90 10.33 -34.67
C THR A 43 9.56 9.12 -33.81
N LYS A 44 10.50 8.19 -33.74
CA LYS A 44 10.45 7.01 -32.89
C LYS A 44 10.22 7.57 -31.50
N HIS A 45 8.97 7.61 -31.04
CA HIS A 45 8.66 7.89 -29.65
C HIS A 45 9.49 6.87 -28.88
N LEU A 46 10.58 7.33 -28.25
CA LEU A 46 11.38 6.51 -27.37
C LEU A 46 10.37 5.91 -26.39
N SER A 47 10.20 4.58 -26.45
CA SER A 47 9.27 3.89 -25.58
C SER A 47 9.70 4.21 -24.15
N LYS A 48 8.86 4.94 -23.41
CA LYS A 48 9.17 5.34 -22.04
C LYS A 48 9.54 4.11 -21.22
N LYS A 49 10.56 4.22 -20.37
CA LYS A 49 10.90 3.16 -19.42
C LYS A 49 9.72 2.97 -18.46
N ILE A 50 9.22 1.76 -18.34
CA ILE A 50 8.13 1.45 -17.41
C ILE A 50 8.71 1.21 -16.01
N LEU A 51 8.13 1.85 -15.00
CA LEU A 51 8.37 1.54 -13.59
C LEU A 51 7.07 1.08 -12.92
N PHE A 52 7.16 0.15 -12.00
CA PHE A 52 6.02 -0.37 -11.25
C PHE A 52 5.94 0.27 -9.85
N PHE A 53 4.83 0.96 -9.60
CA PHE A 53 4.46 1.44 -8.28
C PHE A 53 3.53 0.45 -7.58
N GLY A 54 3.99 -0.15 -6.48
CA GLY A 54 3.21 -1.13 -5.73
C GLY A 54 2.18 -0.48 -4.82
N VAL A 55 0.95 -1.00 -4.82
CA VAL A 55 -0.11 -0.64 -3.85
C VAL A 55 -0.74 -1.88 -3.24
N VAL A 56 -1.14 -1.78 -1.99
CA VAL A 56 -1.60 -2.93 -1.18
C VAL A 56 -2.80 -3.64 -1.80
N ASN A 57 -3.79 -2.88 -2.27
CA ASN A 57 -5.03 -3.42 -2.85
C ASN A 57 -5.67 -2.40 -3.82
N PRO A 58 -6.77 -2.76 -4.52
CA PRO A 58 -7.43 -1.85 -5.47
C PRO A 58 -7.97 -0.55 -4.85
N ALA A 59 -8.39 -0.54 -3.59
CA ALA A 59 -8.82 0.71 -2.95
C ALA A 59 -7.65 1.69 -2.77
N TYR A 60 -6.45 1.18 -2.46
CA TYR A 60 -5.23 2.00 -2.43
C TYR A 60 -4.78 2.43 -3.83
N TYR A 61 -5.06 1.64 -4.87
CA TYR A 61 -4.85 2.06 -6.26
C TYR A 61 -5.63 3.33 -6.55
N GLU A 62 -6.94 3.33 -6.31
CA GLU A 62 -7.81 4.48 -6.58
C GLU A 62 -7.37 5.70 -5.78
N LYS A 63 -7.05 5.50 -4.50
CA LYS A 63 -6.56 6.56 -3.62
C LYS A 63 -5.27 7.20 -4.12
N LEU A 64 -4.34 6.44 -4.69
CA LEU A 64 -3.01 6.92 -5.09
C LEU A 64 -2.89 7.26 -6.58
N ASP A 65 -3.92 7.00 -7.38
CA ASP A 65 -3.97 7.34 -8.80
C ASP A 65 -3.66 8.82 -9.10
N PRO A 66 -4.13 9.82 -8.32
CA PRO A 66 -3.75 11.22 -8.52
C PRO A 66 -2.24 11.46 -8.46
N LEU A 67 -1.54 10.81 -7.52
CA LEU A 67 -0.09 10.89 -7.39
C LEU A 67 0.61 10.31 -8.63
N ILE A 68 0.12 9.19 -9.15
CA ILE A 68 0.73 8.50 -10.29
C ILE A 68 0.48 9.24 -11.59
N LYS A 69 -0.71 9.83 -11.76
CA LYS A 69 -1.00 10.77 -12.86
C LYS A 69 -0.08 11.98 -12.82
N TYR A 70 0.12 12.58 -11.63
CA TYR A 70 1.06 13.68 -11.45
C TYR A 70 2.48 13.28 -11.86
N LEU A 71 3.00 12.14 -11.39
CA LEU A 71 4.32 11.66 -11.79
C LEU A 71 4.43 11.45 -13.31
N ASN A 72 3.46 10.80 -13.94
CA ASN A 72 3.47 10.54 -15.38
C ASN A 72 3.37 11.81 -16.24
N LYS A 73 2.74 12.86 -15.71
CA LYS A 73 2.66 14.17 -16.38
C LYS A 73 4.00 14.90 -16.37
N HIS A 74 4.78 14.76 -15.29
CA HIS A 74 6.03 15.49 -15.10
C HIS A 74 7.29 14.69 -15.48
N LEU A 75 7.17 13.37 -15.68
CA LEU A 75 8.26 12.50 -16.15
C LEU A 75 8.24 12.38 -17.69
N THR A 76 9.37 12.69 -18.33
CA THR A 76 9.52 12.65 -19.80
C THR A 76 9.82 11.24 -20.30
N ASP A 77 10.82 10.57 -19.74
CA ASP A 77 11.37 9.31 -20.27
C ASP A 77 10.88 8.07 -19.52
N VAL A 78 9.99 8.26 -18.55
CA VAL A 78 9.49 7.22 -17.64
C VAL A 78 7.96 7.22 -17.62
N GLN A 79 7.38 6.03 -17.60
CA GLN A 79 5.98 5.80 -17.33
C GLN A 79 5.84 4.94 -16.07
N VAL A 80 5.20 5.49 -15.03
CA VAL A 80 4.86 4.77 -13.82
C VAL A 80 3.52 4.06 -14.00
N GLN A 81 3.51 2.75 -13.78
CA GLN A 81 2.30 1.93 -13.77
C GLN A 81 2.04 1.41 -12.36
N THR A 82 0.82 1.63 -11.88
CA THR A 82 0.41 1.12 -10.56
C THR A 82 0.07 -0.36 -10.65
N VAL A 83 0.59 -1.15 -9.71
CA VAL A 83 0.29 -2.58 -9.61
C VAL A 83 -0.23 -2.89 -8.21
N ALA A 84 -1.51 -3.27 -8.15
CA ALA A 84 -2.16 -3.67 -6.91
C ALA A 84 -1.93 -5.16 -6.58
N GLY A 85 -1.85 -5.47 -5.29
CA GLY A 85 -2.16 -6.82 -4.79
C GLY A 85 -3.66 -7.09 -4.85
N SER A 86 -4.06 -8.36 -4.98
CA SER A 86 -5.47 -8.75 -4.79
C SER A 86 -5.86 -8.68 -3.30
N ASN A 87 -4.89 -8.89 -2.41
CA ASN A 87 -4.96 -8.73 -0.97
C ASN A 87 -3.56 -8.39 -0.43
N PHE A 88 -3.45 -8.21 0.89
CA PHE A 88 -2.18 -7.83 1.52
C PHE A 88 -1.08 -8.88 1.32
N ASP A 89 -1.38 -10.17 1.45
CA ASP A 89 -0.39 -11.25 1.29
C ASP A 89 0.14 -11.31 -0.15
N ALA A 90 -0.73 -11.16 -1.14
CA ALA A 90 -0.34 -11.11 -2.56
C ALA A 90 0.52 -9.87 -2.88
N TYR A 91 0.25 -8.74 -2.21
CA TYR A 91 1.12 -7.57 -2.29
C TYR A 91 2.49 -7.83 -1.66
N LEU A 92 2.52 -8.46 -0.48
CA LEU A 92 3.78 -8.82 0.19
C LEU A 92 4.61 -9.81 -0.63
N GLU A 93 4.00 -10.81 -1.25
CA GLU A 93 4.70 -11.77 -2.10
C GLU A 93 5.42 -11.07 -3.26
N LYS A 94 4.76 -10.11 -3.92
CA LYS A 94 5.37 -9.31 -5.00
C LYS A 94 6.48 -8.40 -4.47
N LEU A 95 6.27 -7.80 -3.30
CA LEU A 95 7.25 -6.94 -2.66
C LEU A 95 8.52 -7.71 -2.28
N ASP A 96 8.37 -8.89 -1.68
CA ASP A 96 9.50 -9.76 -1.30
C ASP A 96 10.26 -10.27 -2.52
N LYS A 97 9.56 -10.48 -3.66
CA LYS A 97 10.17 -10.80 -4.97
C LYS A 97 10.74 -9.59 -5.70
N ARG A 98 10.81 -8.41 -5.08
CA ARG A 98 11.32 -7.15 -5.67
C ARG A 98 10.61 -6.71 -6.95
N TYR A 99 9.34 -7.07 -7.11
CA TYR A 99 8.57 -6.78 -8.32
C TYR A 99 8.31 -5.28 -8.51
N TYR A 100 8.14 -4.54 -7.42
CA TYR A 100 7.87 -3.10 -7.46
C TYR A 100 9.17 -2.29 -7.51
N ASP A 101 9.25 -1.27 -8.36
CA ASP A 101 10.39 -0.34 -8.33
C ASP A 101 10.29 0.58 -7.11
N PHE A 102 9.08 1.02 -6.75
CA PHE A 102 8.86 1.77 -5.51
C PHE A 102 7.43 1.54 -4.96
N THR A 103 7.23 1.81 -3.68
CA THR A 103 5.94 1.58 -3.00
C THR A 103 5.81 2.41 -1.73
N LEU A 104 4.58 2.51 -1.20
CA LEU A 104 4.28 3.02 0.14
C LEU A 104 3.87 1.85 1.04
N ILE A 105 4.47 1.74 2.22
CA ILE A 105 4.17 0.65 3.16
C ILE A 105 4.30 1.10 4.63
N ASN A 106 3.68 0.35 5.55
CA ASN A 106 3.83 0.60 6.99
C ASN A 106 5.29 0.44 7.46
N GLY A 107 5.63 1.13 8.54
CA GLY A 107 7.02 1.38 8.93
C GLY A 107 7.74 0.15 9.47
N MET A 108 7.02 -0.74 10.15
CA MET A 108 7.59 -2.01 10.61
C MET A 108 7.98 -2.87 9.40
N LYS A 109 7.09 -2.99 8.41
CA LYS A 109 7.40 -3.76 7.20
C LYS A 109 8.48 -3.08 6.35
N ALA A 110 8.54 -1.75 6.34
CA ALA A 110 9.57 -1.00 5.65
C ALA A 110 11.00 -1.38 6.11
N LEU A 111 11.19 -1.54 7.42
CA LEU A 111 12.46 -2.00 8.00
C LEU A 111 12.83 -3.42 7.59
N GLU A 112 11.84 -4.30 7.40
CA GLU A 112 12.08 -5.67 6.92
C GLU A 112 12.50 -5.67 5.44
N CYS A 113 11.86 -4.83 4.61
CA CYS A 113 12.11 -4.77 3.17
C CYS A 113 13.53 -4.33 2.80
N GLU A 114 14.27 -3.68 3.71
CA GLU A 114 15.68 -3.36 3.47
C GLU A 114 16.54 -4.61 3.27
N LYS A 115 16.20 -5.72 3.94
CA LYS A 115 16.86 -7.02 3.74
C LYS A 115 16.61 -7.60 2.36
N ASN A 116 15.50 -7.21 1.73
CA ASN A 116 15.13 -7.58 0.37
C ASN A 116 15.65 -6.57 -0.66
N GLY A 117 16.50 -5.64 -0.22
CA GLY A 117 17.16 -4.60 -1.01
C GLY A 117 16.21 -3.52 -1.55
N TYR A 118 15.25 -3.12 -0.73
CA TYR A 118 14.66 -1.79 -0.80
C TYR A 118 15.45 -0.82 0.08
N ALA A 119 15.27 0.47 -0.14
CA ALA A 119 15.76 1.54 0.72
C ALA A 119 14.60 2.46 1.11
N ILE A 120 14.55 2.82 2.39
CA ILE A 120 13.66 3.89 2.84
C ILE A 120 14.25 5.21 2.33
N VAL A 121 13.49 5.92 1.49
CA VAL A 121 13.92 7.19 0.89
C VAL A 121 13.11 8.39 1.38
N GLY A 122 11.94 8.14 1.94
CA GLY A 122 11.00 9.18 2.36
C GLY A 122 9.92 8.64 3.28
N LYS A 123 9.13 9.55 3.83
CA LYS A 123 7.92 9.25 4.61
C LYS A 123 6.80 10.20 4.23
N GLU A 124 5.56 9.77 4.43
CA GLU A 124 4.45 10.71 4.55
C GLU A 124 4.62 11.46 5.88
N ASP A 125 4.66 12.80 5.86
CA ASP A 125 4.80 13.58 7.10
C ASP A 125 3.46 13.77 7.77
N ASN A 126 3.02 12.70 8.44
CA ASN A 126 1.72 12.65 9.09
C ASN A 126 1.78 11.82 10.40
N ASP A 127 2.92 11.89 11.09
CA ASP A 127 3.19 11.09 12.28
C ASP A 127 2.14 11.34 13.37
N GLU A 128 1.62 12.57 13.45
CA GLU A 128 0.53 12.96 14.35
C GLU A 128 -0.74 12.14 14.21
N ASN A 129 -1.01 11.58 13.02
CA ASN A 129 -2.16 10.71 12.81
C ASN A 129 -1.89 9.24 13.13
N TYR A 130 -0.63 8.84 13.38
CA TYR A 130 -0.28 7.49 13.81
C TYR A 130 -0.08 7.44 15.32
N ARG A 131 -1.21 7.59 16.02
CA ARG A 131 -1.33 7.48 17.47
C ARG A 131 -2.26 6.33 17.82
N GLY A 132 -1.93 5.61 18.88
CA GLY A 132 -2.89 4.74 19.54
C GLY A 132 -3.92 5.59 20.28
N VAL A 133 -5.16 5.13 20.33
CA VAL A 133 -6.25 5.77 21.05
C VAL A 133 -6.92 4.79 22.00
N ILE A 134 -7.33 5.32 23.15
CA ILE A 134 -8.15 4.60 24.14
C ILE A 134 -9.52 5.28 24.14
N LEU A 135 -10.53 4.50 23.78
CA LEU A 135 -11.90 4.92 23.56
C LEU A 135 -12.75 4.45 24.74
N VAL A 136 -13.65 5.30 25.21
CA VAL A 136 -14.60 4.98 26.29
C VAL A 136 -15.99 5.42 25.91
N ASN A 137 -17.00 4.93 26.61
CA ASN A 137 -18.33 5.50 26.50
C ASN A 137 -18.32 6.93 27.06
N ARG A 138 -18.98 7.86 26.39
CA ARG A 138 -19.08 9.28 26.77
C ARG A 138 -19.58 9.45 28.21
N ASP A 139 -20.51 8.61 28.63
CA ASP A 139 -21.13 8.64 29.95
C ASP A 139 -20.43 7.71 30.95
N SER A 140 -19.24 7.19 30.60
CA SER A 140 -18.48 6.33 31.51
C SER A 140 -17.89 7.11 32.68
N MET A 141 -17.78 6.44 33.83
CA MET A 141 -17.10 6.97 35.02
C MET A 141 -15.56 6.89 34.92
N VAL A 142 -15.01 6.70 33.72
CA VAL A 142 -13.56 6.56 33.49
C VAL A 142 -12.95 7.96 33.38
N ASN A 143 -12.37 8.44 34.48
CA ASN A 143 -11.76 9.76 34.56
C ASN A 143 -10.24 9.69 34.58
N HIS A 144 -9.69 8.68 35.25
CA HIS A 144 -8.27 8.46 35.46
C HIS A 144 -7.91 7.03 35.06
N PHE A 145 -6.60 6.77 34.88
CA PHE A 145 -6.13 5.43 34.52
C PHE A 145 -6.55 4.38 35.56
N ALA A 146 -6.52 4.72 36.85
CA ALA A 146 -6.90 3.83 37.95
C ALA A 146 -8.35 3.29 37.84
N ASP A 147 -9.25 4.02 37.17
CA ASP A 147 -10.65 3.61 36.98
C ASP A 147 -10.78 2.40 36.04
N LEU A 148 -9.71 2.08 35.28
CA LEU A 148 -9.63 0.89 34.44
C LEU A 148 -9.29 -0.37 35.25
N LYS A 149 -8.84 -0.26 36.49
CA LYS A 149 -8.48 -1.43 37.30
C LYS A 149 -9.69 -2.35 37.54
N GLY A 150 -9.49 -3.65 37.35
CA GLY A 150 -10.51 -4.68 37.36
C GLY A 150 -11.45 -4.68 36.15
N LYS A 151 -11.25 -3.79 35.16
CA LYS A 151 -12.14 -3.65 34.00
C LYS A 151 -11.63 -4.44 32.79
N THR A 152 -12.55 -4.65 31.85
CA THR A 152 -12.25 -5.27 30.56
C THR A 152 -12.01 -4.18 29.51
N ILE A 153 -10.88 -4.28 28.80
CA ILE A 153 -10.52 -3.42 27.68
C ILE A 153 -10.56 -4.25 26.39
N ALA A 154 -11.37 -3.82 25.43
CA ALA A 154 -11.39 -4.39 24.11
C ALA A 154 -10.15 -3.95 23.32
N SER A 155 -9.49 -4.88 22.65
CA SER A 155 -8.32 -4.60 21.82
C SER A 155 -8.49 -5.32 20.50
N PRO A 156 -8.03 -4.76 19.37
CA PRO A 156 -7.80 -5.57 18.18
C PRO A 156 -6.65 -6.56 18.46
N GLY A 157 -6.22 -7.33 17.46
CA GLY A 157 -5.16 -8.34 17.63
C GLY A 157 -3.89 -7.86 18.36
N LYS A 158 -3.24 -8.80 19.06
CA LYS A 158 -2.01 -8.57 19.87
C LYS A 158 -0.90 -7.84 19.12
N GLN A 159 -0.75 -8.11 17.82
CA GLN A 159 0.34 -7.59 16.98
C GLN A 159 0.06 -6.18 16.41
N ALA A 160 -1.11 -5.60 16.66
CA ALA A 160 -1.41 -4.25 16.17
C ALA A 160 -0.58 -3.22 16.94
N LEU A 161 0.41 -2.62 16.28
CA LEU A 161 1.33 -1.66 16.88
C LEU A 161 0.59 -0.45 17.49
N ALA A 162 -0.03 0.38 16.65
CA ALA A 162 -0.82 1.53 17.13
C ALA A 162 -2.14 1.12 17.79
N GLY A 163 -2.70 -0.02 17.41
CA GLY A 163 -4.01 -0.51 17.87
C GLY A 163 -4.03 -1.17 19.24
N SER A 164 -2.90 -1.75 19.65
CA SER A 164 -2.81 -2.58 20.86
C SER A 164 -1.55 -2.25 21.65
N MET A 165 -0.36 -2.37 21.03
CA MET A 165 0.91 -2.27 21.75
C MET A 165 1.16 -0.85 22.29
N MET A 166 0.91 0.19 21.47
CA MET A 166 1.04 1.60 21.86
C MET A 166 0.09 1.96 23.02
N PRO A 167 -1.23 1.69 22.95
CA PRO A 167 -2.15 1.91 24.06
C PRO A 167 -1.79 1.12 25.33
N LEU A 168 -1.39 -0.15 25.20
CA LEU A 168 -1.00 -0.98 26.34
C LEU A 168 0.26 -0.44 27.03
N TYR A 169 1.29 -0.08 26.26
CA TYR A 169 2.49 0.56 26.81
C TYR A 169 2.15 1.89 27.48
N PHE A 170 1.26 2.66 26.86
CA PHE A 170 0.82 3.94 27.41
C PHE A 170 0.10 3.77 28.76
N LEU A 171 -0.80 2.79 28.88
CA LEU A 171 -1.42 2.42 30.16
C LEU A 171 -0.37 1.99 31.20
N HIS A 172 0.58 1.16 30.78
CA HIS A 172 1.66 0.68 31.64
C HIS A 172 2.50 1.83 32.21
N THR A 173 2.95 2.75 31.36
CA THR A 173 3.74 3.92 31.79
C THR A 173 2.94 4.90 32.65
N ASN A 174 1.61 4.79 32.68
CA ASN A 174 0.72 5.57 33.53
C ASN A 174 0.23 4.77 34.76
N GLY A 175 0.95 3.72 35.16
CA GLY A 175 0.76 3.04 36.46
C GLY A 175 -0.26 1.91 36.45
N ILE A 176 -0.72 1.46 35.28
CA ILE A 176 -1.55 0.25 35.16
C ILE A 176 -0.66 -0.95 34.94
N ASN A 177 -0.72 -1.94 35.84
CA ASN A 177 -0.10 -3.22 35.56
C ASN A 177 -0.96 -3.98 34.56
N VAL A 178 -0.70 -3.84 33.26
CA VAL A 178 -1.54 -4.41 32.20
C VAL A 178 -1.71 -5.93 32.29
N ASN A 179 -0.81 -6.64 32.98
CA ASN A 179 -0.88 -8.10 33.15
C ASN A 179 -1.78 -8.51 34.33
N LYS A 180 -2.12 -7.59 35.25
CA LYS A 180 -2.84 -7.90 36.50
C LYS A 180 -4.08 -7.04 36.72
N ASP A 181 -3.97 -5.75 36.39
CA ASP A 181 -4.97 -4.75 36.72
C ASP A 181 -6.14 -4.74 35.73
N ILE A 182 -5.98 -5.27 34.51
CA ILE A 182 -7.01 -5.20 33.47
C ILE A 182 -7.16 -6.55 32.78
N ARG A 183 -8.34 -6.79 32.18
CA ARG A 183 -8.57 -7.92 31.29
C ARG A 183 -8.60 -7.45 29.84
N ILE A 184 -7.79 -8.04 28.98
CA ILE A 184 -7.83 -7.73 27.54
C ILE A 184 -8.78 -8.70 26.84
N SER A 185 -9.80 -8.16 26.18
CA SER A 185 -10.67 -8.90 25.26
C SER A 185 -10.18 -8.66 23.84
N TYR A 186 -9.61 -9.67 23.20
CA TYR A 186 -9.12 -9.56 21.82
C TYR A 186 -10.26 -9.74 20.80
N HIS A 187 -10.31 -8.84 19.84
CA HIS A 187 -11.29 -8.82 18.76
C HIS A 187 -10.62 -9.01 17.40
N SER A 188 -11.39 -9.50 16.42
CA SER A 188 -10.90 -9.75 15.05
C SER A 188 -10.69 -8.48 14.22
N SER A 189 -11.26 -7.34 14.64
CA SER A 189 -11.09 -6.06 13.94
C SER A 189 -11.07 -4.88 14.91
N PHE A 190 -10.62 -3.72 14.42
CA PHE A 190 -10.71 -2.47 15.17
C PHE A 190 -12.16 -2.08 15.44
N GLU A 191 -13.03 -2.21 14.43
CA GLU A 191 -14.45 -1.86 14.50
C GLU A 191 -15.18 -2.70 15.54
N SER A 192 -14.89 -4.00 15.61
CA SER A 192 -15.51 -4.89 16.60
C SER A 192 -15.03 -4.60 18.02
N ALA A 193 -13.78 -4.16 18.22
CA ALA A 193 -13.32 -3.67 19.52
C ALA A 193 -14.06 -2.37 19.93
N ILE A 194 -14.19 -1.41 19.01
CA ILE A 194 -14.91 -0.15 19.24
C ILE A 194 -16.39 -0.41 19.58
N LEU A 195 -17.04 -1.30 18.82
CA LEU A 195 -18.44 -1.67 19.04
C LEU A 195 -18.65 -2.35 20.41
N SER A 196 -17.65 -3.01 20.97
CA SER A 196 -17.72 -3.59 22.32
C SER A 196 -17.98 -2.53 23.39
N VAL A 197 -17.39 -1.33 23.26
CA VAL A 197 -17.65 -0.19 24.15
C VAL A 197 -19.00 0.44 23.87
N TYR A 198 -19.32 0.64 22.59
CA TYR A 198 -20.63 1.18 22.18
C TYR A 198 -21.80 0.36 22.75
N LEU A 199 -21.66 -0.97 22.79
CA LEU A 199 -22.64 -1.91 23.33
C LEU A 199 -22.52 -2.15 24.85
N GLY A 200 -21.61 -1.46 25.54
CA GLY A 200 -21.41 -1.61 26.99
C GLY A 200 -20.80 -2.95 27.43
N LYS A 201 -20.24 -3.73 26.51
CA LYS A 201 -19.58 -5.02 26.81
C LYS A 201 -18.17 -4.87 27.36
N SER A 202 -17.48 -3.79 27.00
CA SER A 202 -16.15 -3.43 27.51
C SER A 202 -16.14 -2.00 28.02
N THR A 203 -15.32 -1.73 29.03
CA THR A 203 -15.22 -0.39 29.64
C THR A 203 -14.45 0.57 28.74
N ALA A 204 -13.44 0.07 28.04
CA ALA A 204 -12.66 0.82 27.07
C ALA A 204 -12.35 -0.04 25.84
N ALA A 205 -11.95 0.60 24.74
CA ALA A 205 -11.47 -0.03 23.53
C ALA A 205 -10.16 0.63 23.09
N MET A 206 -9.27 -0.15 22.50
CA MET A 206 -8.05 0.34 21.88
C MET A 206 -8.23 0.38 20.35
N SER A 207 -7.72 1.43 19.72
CA SER A 207 -7.62 1.55 18.27
C SER A 207 -6.49 2.52 17.93
N TRP A 208 -6.44 3.02 16.70
CA TRP A 208 -5.55 4.10 16.27
C TRP A 208 -6.35 5.23 15.63
N LEU A 209 -5.81 6.44 15.69
CA LEU A 209 -6.56 7.68 15.43
C LEU A 209 -7.19 7.72 14.03
N ALA A 210 -6.45 7.32 13.00
CA ALA A 210 -6.94 7.32 11.62
C ALA A 210 -8.12 6.35 11.44
N ASN A 211 -8.04 5.13 11.99
CA ASN A 211 -9.15 4.18 11.92
C ASN A 211 -10.38 4.66 12.69
N TRP A 212 -10.20 5.24 13.89
CA TRP A 212 -11.31 5.81 14.64
C TRP A 212 -12.05 6.88 13.81
N LYS A 213 -11.31 7.86 13.27
CA LYS A 213 -11.85 8.93 12.43
C LYS A 213 -12.57 8.39 11.18
N GLU A 214 -11.97 7.42 10.50
CA GLU A 214 -12.59 6.81 9.33
C GLU A 214 -13.89 6.09 9.72
N PHE A 215 -13.86 5.30 10.80
CA PHE A 215 -15.00 4.51 11.23
C PHE A 215 -16.19 5.38 11.59
N VAL A 216 -15.99 6.44 12.39
CA VAL A 216 -17.08 7.33 12.80
C VAL A 216 -17.59 8.25 11.70
N SER A 217 -16.77 8.60 10.71
CA SER A 217 -17.27 9.37 9.55
C SER A 217 -18.36 8.64 8.78
N LYS A 218 -18.37 7.30 8.86
CA LYS A 218 -19.39 6.40 8.27
C LYS A 218 -20.47 5.97 9.28
N ARG A 219 -20.30 6.31 10.57
CA ARG A 219 -21.10 5.85 11.72
C ARG A 219 -21.23 6.95 12.80
N PRO A 220 -21.84 8.10 12.48
CA PRO A 220 -21.92 9.24 13.41
C PRO A 220 -22.68 8.91 14.71
N GLU A 221 -23.57 7.91 14.68
CA GLU A 221 -24.27 7.42 15.86
C GLU A 221 -23.31 6.84 16.92
N ILE A 222 -22.17 6.27 16.49
CA ILE A 222 -21.15 5.74 17.40
C ILE A 222 -20.36 6.89 18.04
N GLU A 223 -20.01 7.92 17.28
CA GLU A 223 -19.29 9.11 17.77
C GLU A 223 -20.07 9.86 18.86
N SER A 224 -21.40 9.83 18.78
CA SER A 224 -22.26 10.42 19.79
C SER A 224 -22.10 9.77 21.17
N LYS A 225 -21.72 8.47 21.24
CA LYS A 225 -21.64 7.70 22.48
C LYS A 225 -20.24 7.23 22.87
N VAL A 226 -19.30 7.17 21.93
CA VAL A 226 -17.93 6.71 22.17
C VAL A 226 -16.97 7.85 21.86
N VAL A 227 -16.04 8.11 22.78
CA VAL A 227 -15.10 9.23 22.69
C VAL A 227 -13.67 8.79 22.95
N ILE A 228 -12.71 9.50 22.38
CA ILE A 228 -11.30 9.37 22.73
C ILE A 228 -11.10 9.90 24.14
N LYS A 229 -10.69 9.03 25.07
CA LYS A 229 -10.28 9.42 26.42
C LYS A 229 -8.80 9.80 26.46
N TRP A 230 -7.96 9.00 25.80
CA TRP A 230 -6.52 9.22 25.76
C TRP A 230 -5.93 8.88 24.40
N GLN A 231 -4.78 9.49 24.11
CA GLN A 231 -3.98 9.24 22.91
C GLN A 231 -2.53 9.03 23.32
N THR A 232 -1.85 8.12 22.65
CA THR A 232 -0.41 7.88 22.86
C THR A 232 0.41 8.97 22.17
N PHE A 233 1.72 9.02 22.46
CA PHE A 233 2.67 9.70 21.59
C PHE A 233 2.63 9.13 20.16
N PRO A 234 2.91 9.95 19.13
CA PRO A 234 2.89 9.50 17.76
C PRO A 234 4.11 8.65 17.45
N LEU A 235 3.97 7.73 16.49
CA LEU A 235 5.09 7.04 15.87
C LEU A 235 5.07 7.26 14.36
N MET A 236 6.15 6.92 13.68
CA MET A 236 6.19 6.94 12.22
C MET A 236 5.48 5.71 11.63
N ASN A 237 4.75 5.87 10.52
CA ASN A 237 4.10 4.73 9.87
C ASN A 237 4.42 4.61 8.39
N VAL A 238 3.88 5.46 7.53
CA VAL A 238 3.96 5.24 6.08
C VAL A 238 5.35 5.63 5.56
N ALA A 239 6.09 4.65 5.03
CA ALA A 239 7.40 4.80 4.41
C ALA A 239 7.31 4.72 2.89
N LEU A 240 8.08 5.57 2.21
CA LEU A 240 8.35 5.49 0.78
C LEU A 240 9.61 4.65 0.56
N LEU A 241 9.43 3.51 -0.09
CA LEU A 241 10.49 2.57 -0.41
C LEU A 241 10.82 2.61 -1.89
N PHE A 242 12.10 2.67 -2.22
CA PHE A 242 12.62 2.49 -3.58
C PHE A 242 13.47 1.22 -3.63
N ARG A 243 13.43 0.48 -4.73
CA ARG A 243 14.37 -0.62 -4.96
C ARG A 243 15.78 -0.05 -5.06
N ASN A 244 16.75 -0.68 -4.40
CA ASN A 244 18.08 -0.11 -4.22
C ASN A 244 18.95 -0.07 -5.50
N ASP A 245 18.49 -0.70 -6.57
CA ASP A 245 19.12 -0.77 -7.90
C ASP A 245 18.39 0.10 -8.94
N MET A 246 17.45 0.96 -8.52
CA MET A 246 16.82 1.92 -9.41
C MET A 246 17.88 2.85 -10.02
N ASP A 247 17.69 3.21 -11.29
CA ASP A 247 18.52 4.21 -11.95
C ASP A 247 18.55 5.50 -11.10
N ALA A 248 19.76 5.96 -10.76
CA ALA A 248 19.96 7.02 -9.79
C ALA A 248 19.35 8.36 -10.26
N LYS A 249 19.36 8.63 -11.57
CA LYS A 249 18.79 9.85 -12.15
C LYS A 249 17.27 9.80 -12.03
N ILE A 250 16.66 8.70 -12.44
CA ILE A 250 15.20 8.51 -12.34
C ILE A 250 14.74 8.55 -10.88
N ALA A 251 15.46 7.88 -9.98
CA ALA A 251 15.15 7.90 -8.55
C ALA A 251 15.22 9.33 -7.97
N ALA A 252 16.20 10.13 -8.39
CA ALA A 252 16.33 11.53 -7.98
C ALA A 252 15.16 12.39 -8.50
N GLU A 253 14.76 12.21 -9.76
CA GLU A 253 13.62 12.92 -10.35
C GLU A 253 12.30 12.61 -9.64
N ILE A 254 12.00 11.32 -9.38
CA ILE A 254 10.78 10.92 -8.66
C ILE A 254 10.79 11.49 -7.23
N LYS A 255 11.91 11.37 -6.49
CA LYS A 255 12.03 11.96 -5.15
C LYS A 255 11.79 13.46 -5.18
N LYS A 256 12.38 14.17 -6.16
CA LYS A 256 12.19 15.62 -6.31
C LYS A 256 10.72 15.96 -6.54
N LEU A 257 10.01 15.23 -7.39
CA LEU A 257 8.59 15.46 -7.64
C LEU A 257 7.75 15.23 -6.38
N ILE A 258 7.93 14.07 -5.72
CA ILE A 258 7.17 13.70 -4.51
C ILE A 258 7.41 14.69 -3.36
N PHE A 259 8.67 15.06 -3.10
CA PHE A 259 9.02 15.94 -1.98
C PHE A 259 8.77 17.43 -2.25
N ASN A 260 8.33 17.80 -3.45
CA ASN A 260 7.95 19.18 -3.80
C ASN A 260 6.44 19.34 -4.07
N LEU A 261 5.62 18.31 -3.86
CA LEU A 261 4.17 18.40 -4.04
C LEU A 261 3.57 19.60 -3.29
N GLN A 262 3.97 19.80 -2.03
CA GLN A 262 3.51 20.88 -1.17
C GLN A 262 3.93 22.29 -1.62
N ASN A 263 4.83 22.39 -2.60
CA ASN A 263 5.36 23.66 -3.08
C ASN A 263 4.63 24.19 -4.33
N SER A 264 3.58 23.49 -4.78
CA SER A 264 2.81 23.88 -5.98
C SER A 264 1.31 23.70 -5.74
N LYS A 265 0.49 24.49 -6.45
CA LYS A 265 -0.98 24.37 -6.37
C LYS A 265 -1.46 22.98 -6.82
N GLU A 266 -0.96 22.50 -7.96
CA GLU A 266 -1.28 21.15 -8.47
C GLU A 266 -0.86 20.06 -7.47
N GLY A 267 0.34 20.14 -6.91
CA GLY A 267 0.81 19.14 -5.95
C GLY A 267 0.03 19.17 -4.62
N MET A 268 -0.43 20.35 -4.16
CA MET A 268 -1.33 20.45 -3.00
C MET A 268 -2.71 19.83 -3.26
N GLU A 269 -3.23 19.96 -4.48
CA GLU A 269 -4.48 19.29 -4.89
C GLU A 269 -4.30 17.75 -4.86
N VAL A 270 -3.19 17.24 -5.41
CA VAL A 270 -2.82 15.83 -5.32
C VAL A 270 -2.74 15.35 -3.87
N LEU A 271 -2.04 16.09 -3.00
CA LEU A 271 -1.90 15.76 -1.58
C LEU A 271 -3.26 15.68 -0.89
N LYS A 272 -4.16 16.63 -1.16
CA LYS A 272 -5.52 16.63 -0.63
C LYS A 272 -6.31 15.40 -1.08
N GLU A 273 -6.27 15.06 -2.36
CA GLU A 273 -7.00 13.90 -2.91
C GLU A 273 -6.54 12.57 -2.31
N ILE A 274 -5.23 12.43 -2.07
CA ILE A 274 -4.68 11.22 -1.45
C ILE A 274 -4.75 11.24 0.10
N ASN A 275 -5.37 12.27 0.70
CA ASN A 275 -5.45 12.49 2.15
C ASN A 275 -4.06 12.52 2.84
N ALA A 276 -3.06 13.12 2.18
CA ALA A 276 -1.72 13.35 2.73
C ALA A 276 -1.45 14.84 2.90
N THR A 277 -0.56 15.21 3.82
CA THR A 277 -0.18 16.62 4.02
C THR A 277 1.07 17.00 3.23
N LYS A 278 2.10 16.15 3.25
CA LYS A 278 3.34 16.29 2.45
C LYS A 278 4.15 15.00 2.56
N PHE A 279 5.16 14.86 1.71
CA PHE A 279 6.19 13.83 1.84
C PHE A 279 7.53 14.49 2.12
N VAL A 280 8.33 13.88 2.99
CA VAL A 280 9.65 14.39 3.38
C VAL A 280 10.71 13.29 3.29
N PRO A 281 11.98 13.64 3.07
CA PRO A 281 13.08 12.69 3.15
C PRO A 281 13.11 11.97 4.50
N ALA A 282 13.34 10.66 4.47
CA ALA A 282 13.50 9.82 5.65
C ALA A 282 14.38 8.61 5.29
N ASN A 283 14.95 7.98 6.29
CA ASN A 283 15.80 6.80 6.16
C ASN A 283 15.53 5.81 7.30
N THR A 284 16.26 4.69 7.30
CA THR A 284 16.20 3.64 8.33
C THR A 284 16.26 4.19 9.75
N ARG A 285 17.14 5.16 10.04
CA ARG A 285 17.31 5.72 11.39
C ARG A 285 16.04 6.38 11.89
N ASN A 286 15.28 7.05 11.02
CA ASN A 286 14.00 7.63 11.42
C ASN A 286 13.02 6.54 11.91
N TYR A 287 12.99 5.39 11.23
CA TYR A 287 12.11 4.25 11.57
C TYR A 287 12.63 3.35 12.69
N GLN A 288 13.91 3.44 13.09
CA GLN A 288 14.46 2.65 14.20
C GLN A 288 13.71 2.88 15.52
N THR A 289 13.09 4.05 15.69
CA THR A 289 12.19 4.37 16.82
C THR A 289 11.06 3.36 17.00
N LEU A 290 10.59 2.73 15.91
CA LEU A 290 9.59 1.66 15.96
C LEU A 290 10.14 0.39 16.60
N ASN A 291 11.34 -0.03 16.18
CA ASN A 291 12.00 -1.20 16.77
C ASN A 291 12.33 -0.97 18.25
N GLU A 292 12.77 0.24 18.61
CA GLU A 292 13.02 0.61 20.00
C GLU A 292 11.74 0.56 20.83
N PHE A 293 10.63 1.08 20.29
CA PHE A 293 9.33 0.99 20.94
C PHE A 293 8.91 -0.47 21.15
N VAL A 294 8.98 -1.31 20.11
CA VAL A 294 8.61 -2.73 20.19
C VAL A 294 9.46 -3.48 21.22
N LYS A 295 10.77 -3.20 21.26
CA LYS A 295 11.66 -3.76 22.29
C LYS A 295 11.27 -3.34 23.71
N LYS A 296 11.00 -2.04 23.92
CA LYS A 296 10.55 -1.51 25.22
C LYS A 296 9.21 -2.14 25.63
N TYR A 297 8.28 -2.28 24.70
CA TYR A 297 7.00 -2.95 24.94
C TYR A 297 7.21 -4.39 25.42
N HIS A 298 7.97 -5.20 24.70
CA HIS A 298 8.19 -6.60 25.06
C HIS A 298 9.02 -6.80 26.33
N ALA A 299 9.87 -5.84 26.69
CA ALA A 299 10.60 -5.85 27.95
C ALA A 299 9.71 -5.50 29.16
N ALA A 300 8.65 -4.70 28.95
CA ALA A 300 7.78 -4.21 30.02
C ALA A 300 6.50 -5.04 30.20
N ILE A 301 6.00 -5.63 29.11
CA ILE A 301 4.67 -6.24 29.03
C ILE A 301 4.80 -7.67 28.51
N HIS A 302 4.28 -8.62 29.28
CA HIS A 302 4.28 -10.05 28.98
C HIS A 302 2.83 -10.55 29.07
N LEU A 303 2.09 -10.38 27.98
CA LEU A 303 0.74 -10.88 27.86
C LEU A 303 0.78 -12.27 27.22
N ASP A 304 0.50 -13.30 28.01
CA ASP A 304 0.35 -14.69 27.58
C ASP A 304 -0.76 -14.84 26.52
#